data_AF-A0A974BQ84-F1
#
_entry.id   AF-A0A974BQ84-F1
#
_cell.length_a   1.000
_cell.length_b   1.000
_cell.length_c   1.000
_cell.angle_alpha   90.00
_cell.angle_beta   90.00
_cell.angle_gamma   90.00
#
_symmetry.space_group_name_H-M   'P 1'
#
loop_
_entity.id
_entity.type
_entity.pdbx_description
1 polymer ?
#
loop_
_entity_poly.entity_id
_entity_poly.type
_entity_poly.pdbx_seq_one_letter_code
_entity_poly.pdbx_strand_id
1 'polypeptide(L)'
;MTKVSFSSIPGQGVIYNVIVRDPLLNTSAAYVPVHTYACNFTNVMDNCYTLGKASTRVFFTFCALFGLFICFFGHQFLKTGLLGVTSASGIIGGLLFVGFWWRFGCPHVCLLLVGLVLGFLTASIVFFTPIGDYGTFHDDTVFWLTFACISLVVPVAFLVSAKTLNIFTCSVVGSYTLVLAVDSYVFTSLTYITLNIVKRAVNQEFSSVYTSVPFQTNGKCPLDDLL
;
A
#
# COMPACT_ATOMS: atom_id res chain seq x y z
N MET A 1 4.83 -11.82 31.40
CA MET A 1 5.40 -12.41 30.16
C MET A 1 5.32 -11.33 29.10
N THR A 2 6.45 -10.79 28.66
CA THR A 2 6.50 -9.75 27.62
C THR A 2 6.30 -10.42 26.26
N LYS A 3 5.17 -10.16 25.61
CA LYS A 3 4.88 -10.67 24.27
C LYS A 3 5.31 -9.60 23.26
N VAL A 4 6.21 -9.97 22.36
CA VAL A 4 6.62 -9.13 21.22
C VAL A 4 6.11 -9.77 19.95
N SER A 5 5.49 -8.98 19.08
CA SER A 5 4.92 -9.45 17.82
C SER A 5 5.68 -8.81 16.66
N PHE A 6 6.09 -9.63 15.69
CA PHE A 6 6.82 -9.18 14.50
C PHE A 6 6.01 -9.47 13.24
N SER A 7 6.08 -8.59 12.26
CA SER A 7 5.47 -8.82 10.96
C SER A 7 6.43 -9.63 10.09
N SER A 8 5.96 -10.77 9.59
CA SER A 8 6.75 -11.67 8.73
C SER A 8 6.02 -11.92 7.42
N ILE A 9 6.78 -12.16 6.36
CA ILE A 9 6.24 -12.37 5.01
C ILE A 9 5.85 -13.84 4.84
N PRO A 10 4.61 -14.17 4.43
CA PRO A 10 4.22 -15.54 4.20
C PRO A 10 5.06 -16.16 3.07
N GLY A 11 5.68 -17.31 3.35
CA GLY A 11 6.51 -18.05 2.41
C GLY A 11 7.98 -17.63 2.38
N GLN A 12 8.38 -16.60 3.14
CA GLN A 12 9.79 -16.24 3.34
C GLN A 12 10.24 -16.67 4.74
N GLY A 13 11.31 -17.47 4.80
CA GLY A 13 11.87 -17.91 6.08
C GLY A 13 12.60 -16.78 6.78
N VAL A 14 12.18 -16.45 8.00
CA VAL A 14 12.87 -15.50 8.89
C VAL A 14 13.29 -16.22 10.16
N ILE A 15 14.50 -15.94 10.62
CA ILE A 15 15.07 -16.51 11.84
C ILE A 15 15.21 -15.39 12.88
N TYR A 16 14.58 -15.57 14.03
CA TYR A 16 14.67 -14.66 15.17
C TYR A 16 15.58 -15.26 16.22
N ASN A 17 16.54 -14.47 16.68
CA ASN A 17 17.43 -14.82 17.78
C ASN A 17 17.25 -13.81 18.92
N VAL A 18 17.21 -14.30 20.16
CA VAL A 18 17.13 -13.47 21.37
C VAL A 18 18.51 -13.45 22.00
N ILE A 19 19.08 -12.25 22.15
CA ILE A 19 20.36 -12.04 22.82
C ILE A 19 20.08 -11.28 24.10
N VAL A 20 20.51 -11.82 25.23
CA VAL A 20 20.43 -11.17 26.54
C VAL A 20 21.82 -10.65 26.88
N ARG A 21 21.90 -9.35 27.16
CA ARG A 21 23.13 -8.70 27.62
C ARG A 21 23.00 -8.37 29.10
N ASP A 22 24.00 -8.77 29.88
CA ASP A 22 24.10 -8.42 31.29
C ASP A 22 24.85 -7.08 31.42
N PRO A 23 24.22 -6.01 31.94
CA PRO A 23 24.87 -4.71 32.10
C PRO A 23 25.96 -4.70 33.19
N LEU A 24 25.97 -5.66 34.11
CA LEU A 24 26.95 -5.71 35.21
C LEU A 24 28.24 -6.42 34.81
N LEU A 25 28.12 -7.56 34.11
CA LEU A 25 29.27 -8.35 33.65
C LEU A 25 29.68 -8.03 32.20
N ASN A 26 28.90 -7.21 31.50
CA ASN A 26 29.08 -6.87 30.09
C ASN A 26 29.22 -8.11 29.17
N THR A 27 28.59 -9.22 29.56
CA THR A 27 28.54 -10.47 28.81
C THR A 27 27.22 -10.56 28.06
N SER A 28 27.25 -11.18 26.88
CA SER A 28 26.07 -11.43 26.05
C SER A 28 25.88 -12.92 25.83
N ALA A 29 24.66 -13.42 25.99
CA ALA A 29 24.28 -14.80 25.70
C ALA A 29 23.17 -14.83 24.65
N ALA A 30 23.34 -15.66 23.61
CA ALA A 30 22.33 -15.88 22.59
C ALA A 30 21.54 -17.16 22.88
N TYR A 31 20.22 -17.09 22.74
CA TYR A 31 19.32 -18.23 22.92
C TYR A 31 19.08 -18.98 21.60
N VAL A 32 18.42 -20.13 21.69
CA VAL A 32 18.12 -20.96 20.51
C VAL A 32 17.26 -20.16 19.52
N PRO A 33 17.70 -20.02 18.26
CA PRO A 33 16.96 -19.25 17.27
C PRO A 33 15.65 -19.97 16.93
N VAL A 34 14.59 -19.19 16.73
CA VAL A 34 13.29 -19.68 16.24
C VAL A 34 13.13 -19.29 14.78
N HIS A 35 12.67 -20.23 13.96
CA HIS A 35 12.35 -19.97 12.55
C HIS A 35 10.84 -19.91 12.37
N THR A 36 10.38 -19.01 11.51
CA THR A 36 8.97 -18.93 11.11
C THR A 36 8.87 -18.58 9.64
N TYR A 37 7.90 -19.20 8.98
CA TYR A 37 7.55 -18.92 7.58
C TYR A 37 6.28 -18.06 7.46
N ALA A 38 5.74 -17.59 8.59
CA ALA A 38 4.52 -16.79 8.71
C ALA A 38 3.24 -17.43 8.11
N CYS A 39 3.33 -18.67 7.64
CA CYS A 39 2.25 -19.46 7.07
C CYS A 39 2.44 -20.93 7.46
N ASN A 40 1.35 -21.70 7.42
CA ASN A 40 1.39 -23.14 7.62
C ASN A 40 1.21 -23.85 6.27
N PHE A 41 2.14 -24.75 5.93
CA PHE A 41 2.14 -25.46 4.65
C PHE A 41 0.98 -26.47 4.50
N THR A 42 0.31 -26.83 5.59
CA THR A 42 -0.75 -27.86 5.61
C THR A 42 -2.18 -27.32 5.57
N ASN A 43 -2.39 -26.00 5.66
CA ASN A 43 -3.72 -25.40 5.80
C ASN A 43 -4.31 -24.95 4.45
N VAL A 44 -5.44 -25.55 4.03
CA VAL A 44 -6.13 -25.24 2.76
C VAL A 44 -6.50 -23.75 2.62
N MET A 45 -6.82 -23.05 3.72
CA MET A 45 -7.31 -21.67 3.74
C MET A 45 -6.28 -20.60 4.16
N ASP A 46 -5.02 -20.98 4.40
CA ASP A 46 -3.91 -20.08 4.76
C ASP A 46 -2.56 -20.68 4.29
N ASN A 47 -2.59 -21.25 3.09
CA ASN A 47 -1.38 -21.72 2.44
C ASN A 47 -0.42 -20.54 2.23
N CYS A 48 0.87 -20.79 2.06
CA CYS A 48 1.85 -19.76 1.70
C CYS A 48 1.58 -19.11 0.30
N TYR A 49 0.47 -19.46 -0.33
CA TYR A 49 -0.09 -18.80 -1.51
C TYR A 49 -1.16 -17.80 -1.07
N THR A 50 -0.82 -16.52 -0.98
CA THR A 50 -1.79 -15.44 -0.71
C THR A 50 -2.83 -15.37 -1.84
N LEU A 51 -4.09 -15.67 -1.54
CA LEU A 51 -5.22 -15.61 -2.50
C LEU A 51 -5.36 -14.23 -3.17
N GLY A 52 -5.02 -13.17 -2.44
CA GLY A 52 -4.91 -11.82 -2.99
C GLY A 52 -3.97 -11.74 -4.19
N LYS A 53 -2.85 -12.48 -4.18
CA LYS A 53 -1.79 -12.46 -5.21
C LYS A 53 -2.27 -12.97 -6.56
N ALA A 54 -3.19 -13.94 -6.58
CA ALA A 54 -3.82 -14.40 -7.82
C ALA A 54 -4.82 -13.36 -8.36
N SER A 55 -5.65 -12.81 -7.46
CA SER A 55 -6.65 -11.80 -7.81
C SER A 55 -6.02 -10.51 -8.34
N THR A 56 -4.95 -10.00 -7.72
CA THR A 56 -4.29 -8.76 -8.18
C THR A 56 -3.55 -8.98 -9.50
N ARG A 57 -2.90 -10.13 -9.70
CA ARG A 57 -2.29 -10.49 -11.00
C ARG A 57 -3.31 -10.45 -12.12
N VAL A 58 -4.46 -11.08 -11.90
CA VAL A 58 -5.55 -11.13 -12.88
C VAL A 58 -6.15 -9.74 -13.11
N PHE A 59 -6.39 -8.97 -12.05
CA PHE A 59 -6.94 -7.62 -12.17
C PHE A 59 -6.01 -6.67 -12.94
N PHE A 60 -4.72 -6.63 -12.60
CA PHE A 60 -3.76 -5.75 -13.26
C PHE A 60 -3.51 -6.13 -14.73
N THR A 61 -3.45 -7.42 -15.07
CA THR A 61 -3.31 -7.85 -16.46
C THR A 61 -4.55 -7.52 -17.28
N PHE A 62 -5.75 -7.72 -16.73
CA PHE A 62 -6.98 -7.29 -17.39
C PHE A 62 -7.01 -5.77 -17.57
N CYS A 63 -6.75 -4.97 -16.54
CA CYS A 63 -6.72 -3.51 -16.68
C CYS A 63 -5.68 -3.03 -17.70
N ALA A 64 -4.49 -3.63 -17.75
CA ALA A 64 -3.46 -3.30 -18.73
C ALA A 64 -3.88 -3.69 -20.17
N LEU A 65 -4.48 -4.87 -20.34
CA LEU A 65 -5.04 -5.30 -21.63
C LEU A 65 -6.20 -4.41 -22.06
N PHE A 66 -7.11 -4.04 -21.16
CA PHE A 66 -8.20 -3.10 -21.42
C PHE A 66 -7.68 -1.70 -21.76
N GLY A 67 -6.66 -1.20 -21.07
CA GLY A 67 -6.04 0.10 -21.38
C GLY A 67 -5.32 0.12 -22.73
N LEU A 68 -4.56 -0.94 -23.03
CA LEU A 68 -3.90 -1.13 -24.33
C LEU A 68 -4.93 -1.27 -25.45
N PHE A 69 -5.99 -2.06 -25.20
CA PHE A 69 -7.12 -2.20 -26.11
C PHE A 69 -7.78 -0.84 -26.36
N ILE A 70 -8.16 -0.08 -25.32
CA ILE A 70 -8.74 1.26 -25.51
C ILE A 70 -7.82 2.20 -26.32
N CYS A 71 -6.48 2.14 -26.12
CA CYS A 71 -5.53 2.93 -26.90
C CYS A 71 -5.43 2.50 -28.37
N PHE A 72 -5.27 1.20 -28.63
CA PHE A 72 -5.04 0.68 -29.98
C PHE A 72 -6.31 0.72 -30.84
N PHE A 73 -7.42 0.41 -30.19
CA PHE A 73 -8.70 0.15 -30.81
C PHE A 73 -9.56 1.43 -30.77
N GLY A 74 -9.28 2.39 -29.88
CA GLY A 74 -9.80 3.76 -29.94
C GLY A 74 -9.48 4.50 -31.25
N HIS A 75 -8.40 4.14 -31.94
CA HIS A 75 -8.09 4.64 -33.28
C HIS A 75 -8.93 3.96 -34.40
N GLN A 76 -9.42 2.73 -34.17
CA GLN A 76 -10.11 1.90 -35.16
C GLN A 76 -11.65 1.81 -34.95
N PHE A 77 -12.16 2.29 -33.81
CA PHE A 77 -13.57 2.16 -33.39
C PHE A 77 -14.55 3.20 -33.96
N LEU A 78 -14.21 3.81 -35.10
CA LEU A 78 -15.14 4.66 -35.85
C LEU A 78 -16.12 3.83 -36.72
N LYS A 79 -16.57 2.67 -36.23
CA LYS A 79 -17.64 1.88 -36.85
C LYS A 79 -18.88 1.86 -35.95
N THR A 80 -20.02 2.14 -36.59
CA THR A 80 -21.26 2.74 -36.06
C THR A 80 -21.94 2.00 -34.90
N GLY A 81 -21.64 0.73 -34.63
CA GLY A 81 -22.33 -0.09 -33.61
C GLY A 81 -21.84 0.08 -32.17
N LEU A 82 -20.51 0.18 -31.94
CA LEU A 82 -19.93 0.30 -30.59
C LEU A 82 -19.94 1.76 -30.07
N LEU A 83 -20.08 2.72 -30.98
CA LEU A 83 -20.32 4.13 -30.66
C LEU A 83 -21.63 4.29 -29.89
N GLY A 84 -22.68 3.52 -30.21
CA GLY A 84 -23.96 3.63 -29.52
C GLY A 84 -23.87 3.28 -28.03
N VAL A 85 -23.13 2.21 -27.69
CA VAL A 85 -22.95 1.76 -26.29
C VAL A 85 -22.05 2.71 -25.49
N THR A 86 -20.95 3.17 -26.07
CA THR A 86 -20.03 4.12 -25.41
C THR A 86 -20.62 5.52 -25.32
N SER A 87 -21.41 5.93 -26.30
CA SER A 87 -22.18 7.17 -26.25
C SER A 87 -23.30 7.07 -25.23
N ALA A 88 -24.03 5.95 -25.14
CA ALA A 88 -25.08 5.78 -24.14
C ALA A 88 -24.50 5.81 -22.71
N SER A 89 -23.42 5.07 -22.44
CA SER A 89 -22.76 5.10 -21.13
C SER A 89 -22.13 6.46 -20.82
N GLY A 90 -21.57 7.14 -21.83
CA GLY A 90 -21.05 8.50 -21.72
C GLY A 90 -22.14 9.56 -21.48
N ILE A 91 -23.30 9.43 -22.11
CA ILE A 91 -24.45 10.32 -21.91
C ILE A 91 -25.05 10.09 -20.53
N ILE A 92 -25.22 8.85 -20.09
CA ILE A 92 -25.72 8.52 -18.75
C ILE A 92 -24.74 9.02 -17.67
N GLY A 93 -23.45 8.77 -17.85
CA GLY A 93 -22.40 9.27 -16.97
C GLY A 93 -22.30 10.80 -16.96
N GLY A 94 -22.43 11.43 -18.13
CA GLY A 94 -22.45 12.88 -18.30
C GLY A 94 -23.66 13.54 -17.66
N LEU A 95 -24.86 12.96 -17.79
CA LEU A 95 -26.08 13.44 -17.13
C LEU A 95 -25.99 13.32 -15.61
N LEU A 96 -25.46 12.21 -15.08
CA LEU A 96 -25.18 12.06 -13.66
C LEU A 96 -24.15 13.08 -13.17
N PHE A 97 -23.09 13.32 -13.95
CA PHE A 97 -22.05 14.30 -13.63
C PHE A 97 -22.60 15.73 -13.65
N VAL A 98 -23.45 16.08 -14.62
CA VAL A 98 -24.14 17.38 -14.69
C VAL A 98 -25.13 17.53 -13.55
N GLY A 99 -25.87 16.49 -13.17
CA GLY A 99 -26.74 16.51 -11.99
C GLY A 99 -25.96 16.73 -10.69
N PHE A 100 -24.81 16.09 -10.56
CA PHE A 100 -23.87 16.29 -9.46
C PHE A 100 -23.28 17.71 -9.46
N TRP A 101 -22.96 18.23 -10.64
CA TRP A 101 -22.49 19.61 -10.83
C TRP A 101 -23.56 20.64 -10.45
N TRP A 102 -24.82 20.41 -10.81
CA TRP A 102 -25.94 21.30 -10.50
C TRP A 102 -26.15 21.40 -8.99
N ARG A 103 -25.88 20.33 -8.23
CA ARG A 103 -26.01 20.33 -6.77
C ARG A 103 -24.86 21.03 -6.06
N PHE A 104 -23.63 20.88 -6.55
CA PHE A 104 -22.43 21.35 -5.84
C PHE A 104 -21.81 22.64 -6.41
N GLY A 105 -22.24 23.10 -7.59
CA GLY A 105 -21.80 24.35 -8.20
C GLY A 105 -20.32 24.41 -8.59
N CYS A 106 -19.52 23.41 -8.23
CA CYS A 106 -18.07 23.37 -8.44
C CYS A 106 -17.53 21.93 -8.33
N PRO A 107 -16.55 21.49 -9.16
CA PRO A 107 -16.03 20.12 -9.18
C PRO A 107 -15.06 19.78 -8.04
N HIS A 108 -15.26 20.37 -6.86
CA HIS A 108 -14.37 20.20 -5.71
C HIS A 108 -14.32 18.76 -5.22
N VAL A 109 -15.44 18.04 -5.27
CA VAL A 109 -15.51 16.64 -4.80
C VAL A 109 -14.68 15.71 -5.70
N CYS A 110 -14.67 15.95 -7.01
CA CYS A 110 -13.84 15.17 -7.94
C CYS A 110 -12.34 15.43 -7.71
N LEU A 111 -11.96 16.69 -7.46
CA LEU A 111 -10.58 17.05 -7.14
C LEU A 111 -10.14 16.49 -5.78
N LEU A 112 -11.04 16.51 -4.79
CA LEU A 112 -10.80 15.92 -3.48
C LEU A 112 -10.61 14.40 -3.59
N LEU A 113 -11.44 13.70 -4.37
CA LEU A 113 -11.30 12.25 -4.58
C LEU A 113 -9.93 11.90 -5.18
N VAL A 114 -9.51 12.61 -6.24
CA VAL A 114 -8.22 12.37 -6.90
C VAL A 114 -7.05 12.74 -5.99
N GLY A 115 -7.16 13.84 -5.25
CA GLY A 115 -6.13 14.26 -4.30
C GLY A 115 -6.05 13.37 -3.05
N LEU A 116 -7.16 12.76 -2.61
CA LEU A 116 -7.19 11.80 -1.50
C LEU A 116 -6.41 10.53 -1.84
N VAL A 117 -6.43 10.06 -3.09
CA VAL A 117 -5.62 8.91 -3.52
C VAL A 117 -4.13 9.22 -3.44
N LEU A 118 -3.73 10.41 -3.88
CA LEU A 118 -2.34 10.87 -3.75
C LEU A 118 -1.95 11.10 -2.28
N GLY A 119 -2.85 11.65 -1.47
CA GLY A 119 -2.68 11.85 -0.03
C GLY A 119 -2.53 10.53 0.71
N PHE A 120 -3.32 9.51 0.36
CA PHE A 120 -3.20 8.16 0.91
C PHE A 120 -1.83 7.55 0.63
N LEU A 121 -1.35 7.62 -0.62
CA LEU A 121 -0.01 7.12 -0.97
C LEU A 121 1.09 7.88 -0.22
N THR A 122 0.95 9.21 -0.12
CA THR A 122 1.92 10.06 0.59
C THR A 122 1.96 9.70 2.08
N ALA A 123 0.80 9.58 2.74
CA ALA A 123 0.71 9.15 4.13
C ALA A 123 1.33 7.75 4.32
N SER A 124 1.06 6.82 3.39
CA SER A 124 1.62 5.47 3.42
C SER A 124 3.15 5.47 3.39
N ILE A 125 3.76 6.31 2.55
CA ILE A 125 5.22 6.46 2.45
C ILE A 125 5.82 7.03 3.74
N VAL A 126 5.16 8.04 4.34
CA VAL A 126 5.61 8.66 5.59
C VAL A 126 5.64 7.64 6.74
N PHE A 127 4.62 6.79 6.87
CA PHE A 127 4.61 5.74 7.91
C PHE A 127 5.53 4.55 7.61
N PHE A 128 5.93 4.35 6.36
CA PHE A 128 6.96 3.36 6.01
C PHE A 128 8.38 3.85 6.38
N THR A 129 8.56 5.16 6.58
CA THR A 129 9.79 5.76 7.10
C THR A 129 9.91 5.45 8.61
N PRO A 130 11.09 5.41 9.24
CA PRO A 130 11.29 5.13 10.69
C PRO A 130 10.48 6.00 11.68
N ILE A 131 9.69 6.96 11.20
CA ILE A 131 8.70 7.71 11.96
C ILE A 131 7.59 6.81 12.50
N GLY A 132 7.30 5.66 11.87
CA GLY A 132 6.28 4.71 12.33
C GLY A 132 6.63 3.93 13.61
N ASP A 133 7.91 3.92 14.03
CA ASP A 133 8.40 3.11 15.15
C ASP A 133 8.36 3.85 16.50
N TYR A 134 7.96 5.13 16.52
CA TYR A 134 7.77 5.83 17.79
C TYR A 134 6.58 5.25 18.56
N GLY A 135 6.77 5.04 19.87
CA GLY A 135 5.73 4.47 20.74
C GLY A 135 4.40 5.23 20.74
N THR A 136 4.40 6.50 20.34
CA THR A 136 3.20 7.33 20.16
C THR A 136 2.30 6.87 19.00
N PHE A 137 2.84 6.21 17.96
CA PHE A 137 2.05 5.71 16.81
C PHE A 137 1.53 4.27 17.01
N HIS A 138 1.82 3.68 18.18
CA HIS A 138 1.26 2.40 18.61
C HIS A 138 -0.19 2.55 19.11
N ASP A 139 -0.62 3.76 19.45
CA ASP A 139 -2.02 4.06 19.71
C ASP A 139 -2.78 4.22 18.38
N ASP A 140 -3.83 3.41 18.19
CA ASP A 140 -4.62 3.42 16.95
C ASP A 140 -5.29 4.76 16.68
N THR A 141 -5.77 5.44 17.73
CA THR A 141 -6.43 6.75 17.59
C THR A 141 -5.47 7.80 17.04
N VAL A 142 -4.25 7.86 17.55
CA VAL A 142 -3.22 8.81 17.12
C VAL A 142 -2.75 8.46 15.71
N PHE A 143 -2.54 7.17 15.42
CA PHE A 143 -2.17 6.72 14.09
C PHE A 143 -3.22 7.08 13.02
N TRP A 144 -4.49 6.72 13.23
CA TRP A 144 -5.55 7.00 12.25
C TRP A 144 -5.81 8.49 12.08
N LEU A 145 -5.73 9.26 13.16
CA LEU A 145 -5.88 10.72 13.11
C LEU A 145 -4.76 11.39 12.31
N THR A 146 -3.50 11.02 12.58
CA THR A 146 -2.34 11.56 11.86
C THR A 146 -2.33 11.12 10.40
N PHE A 147 -2.70 9.87 10.11
CA PHE A 147 -2.90 9.36 8.76
C PHE A 147 -3.96 10.15 7.99
N ALA A 148 -5.12 10.39 8.58
CA ALA A 148 -6.20 11.17 7.98
C ALA A 148 -5.77 12.62 7.75
N CYS A 149 -5.06 13.22 8.70
CA CYS A 149 -4.55 14.59 8.58
C CYS A 149 -3.58 14.72 7.40
N ILE A 150 -2.57 13.85 7.29
CA ILE A 150 -1.62 13.87 6.17
C ILE A 150 -2.35 13.64 4.84
N SER A 151 -3.28 12.67 4.80
CA SER A 151 -4.06 12.36 3.60
C SER A 151 -4.97 13.51 3.15
N LEU A 152 -5.40 14.38 4.07
CA LEU A 152 -6.25 15.55 3.79
C LEU A 152 -5.45 16.82 3.47
N VAL A 153 -4.27 17.00 4.08
CA VAL A 153 -3.39 18.15 3.81
C VAL A 153 -2.96 18.19 2.34
N VAL A 154 -2.64 17.03 1.74
CA VAL A 154 -2.24 16.93 0.33
C VAL A 154 -3.33 17.46 -0.62
N PRO A 155 -4.57 16.95 -0.66
CA PRO A 155 -5.61 17.48 -1.52
C PRO A 155 -5.86 18.96 -1.27
N VAL A 156 -5.90 19.42 0.00
CA VAL A 156 -6.17 20.82 0.36
C VAL A 156 -5.09 21.77 -0.14
N ALA A 157 -3.81 21.43 0.00
CA ALA A 157 -2.69 22.25 -0.48
C ALA A 157 -2.72 22.43 -2.01
N PHE A 158 -3.14 21.39 -2.73
CA PHE A 158 -3.19 21.38 -4.19
C PHE A 158 -4.54 21.84 -4.77
N LEU A 159 -5.53 22.24 -3.95
CA LEU A 159 -6.81 22.82 -4.43
C LEU A 159 -6.62 24.13 -5.20
N VAL A 160 -5.51 24.84 -4.96
CA VAL A 160 -5.17 26.09 -5.67
C VAL A 160 -4.90 25.84 -7.16
N SER A 161 -4.44 24.64 -7.54
CA SER A 161 -4.10 24.29 -8.92
C SER A 161 -4.55 22.87 -9.30
N ALA A 162 -5.80 22.75 -9.73
CA ALA A 162 -6.41 21.49 -10.16
C ALA A 162 -5.67 20.78 -11.30
N LYS A 163 -5.11 21.54 -12.27
CA LYS A 163 -4.33 20.97 -13.38
C LYS A 163 -3.10 20.23 -12.88
N THR A 164 -2.36 20.85 -11.98
CA THR A 164 -1.13 20.31 -11.42
C THR A 164 -1.43 19.05 -10.62
N LEU A 165 -2.46 19.07 -9.76
CA LEU A 165 -2.88 17.92 -8.98
C LEU A 165 -3.16 16.70 -9.86
N ASN A 166 -3.97 16.86 -10.91
CA ASN A 166 -4.34 15.73 -11.78
C ASN A 166 -3.12 15.13 -12.52
N ILE A 167 -2.19 15.97 -12.99
CA ILE A 167 -0.96 15.52 -13.65
C ILE A 167 -0.07 14.73 -12.67
N PHE A 168 0.09 15.23 -11.44
CA PHE A 168 0.87 14.52 -10.42
C PHE A 168 0.21 13.21 -10.01
N THR A 169 -1.10 13.20 -9.73
CA THR A 169 -1.80 11.99 -9.31
C THR A 169 -1.74 10.91 -10.37
N CYS A 170 -1.98 11.22 -11.65
CA CYS A 170 -1.95 10.19 -12.69
C CYS A 170 -0.55 9.62 -12.91
N SER A 171 0.51 10.44 -12.79
CA SER A 171 1.90 9.98 -12.90
C SER A 171 2.32 9.12 -11.71
N VAL A 172 2.05 9.55 -10.47
CA VAL A 172 2.45 8.84 -9.26
C VAL A 172 1.63 7.56 -9.07
N VAL A 173 0.30 7.64 -9.18
CA VAL A 173 -0.56 6.46 -9.03
C VAL A 173 -0.34 5.48 -10.18
N GLY A 174 -0.17 5.97 -11.42
CA GLY A 174 0.13 5.14 -12.59
C GLY A 174 1.49 4.44 -12.50
N SER A 175 2.53 5.13 -12.05
CA SER A 175 3.84 4.48 -11.84
C SER A 175 3.80 3.46 -10.69
N TYR A 176 3.11 3.78 -9.59
CA TYR A 176 2.94 2.85 -8.48
C TYR A 176 2.17 1.58 -8.87
N THR A 177 1.10 1.69 -9.67
CA THR A 177 0.36 0.50 -10.14
C THR A 177 1.20 -0.38 -11.07
N LEU A 178 2.08 0.20 -11.89
CA LEU A 178 3.03 -0.59 -12.68
C LEU A 178 4.03 -1.33 -11.78
N VAL A 179 4.54 -0.68 -10.74
CA VAL A 179 5.41 -1.33 -9.75
C VAL A 179 4.68 -2.48 -9.04
N LEU A 180 3.42 -2.30 -8.65
CA LEU A 180 2.60 -3.37 -8.05
C LEU A 180 2.36 -4.52 -9.03
N ALA A 181 2.19 -4.22 -10.33
CA ALA A 181 2.04 -5.25 -11.35
C ALA A 181 3.32 -6.09 -11.48
N VAL A 182 4.50 -5.47 -11.46
CA VAL A 182 5.80 -6.18 -11.48
C VAL A 182 6.05 -6.94 -10.18
N ASP A 183 5.72 -6.35 -9.04
CA ASP A 183 5.83 -6.99 -7.71
C ASP A 183 5.11 -8.32 -7.67
N SER A 184 3.95 -8.37 -8.33
CA SER A 184 3.17 -9.59 -8.40
C SER A 184 4.01 -10.76 -8.94
N TYR A 185 5.02 -10.52 -9.78
CA TYR A 185 5.96 -11.51 -10.32
C TYR A 185 7.27 -11.65 -9.51
N VAL A 186 7.83 -10.55 -9.01
CA VAL A 186 9.22 -10.52 -8.48
C VAL A 186 9.32 -10.55 -6.95
N PHE A 187 8.21 -10.39 -6.19
CA PHE A 187 8.22 -10.29 -4.71
C PHE A 187 9.18 -9.19 -4.20
N THR A 188 8.76 -7.94 -4.27
CA THR A 188 9.46 -6.75 -3.78
C THR A 188 8.83 -6.14 -2.52
N SER A 189 9.59 -5.31 -1.82
CA SER A 189 9.20 -4.61 -0.59
C SER A 189 8.24 -3.43 -0.81
N LEU A 190 7.99 -3.01 -2.06
CA LEU A 190 7.22 -1.80 -2.36
C LEU A 190 5.71 -1.96 -2.12
N THR A 191 5.13 -3.15 -2.34
CA THR A 191 3.71 -3.42 -2.09
C THR A 191 3.33 -3.29 -0.62
N TYR A 192 4.30 -3.48 0.29
CA TYR A 192 4.07 -3.36 1.73
C TYR A 192 3.76 -1.93 2.16
N ILE A 193 4.14 -0.92 1.38
CA ILE A 193 3.83 0.49 1.66
C ILE A 193 2.33 0.65 1.87
N THR A 194 1.50 0.17 0.94
CA THR A 194 0.03 0.25 1.06
C THR A 194 -0.57 -0.91 1.84
N LEU A 195 0.02 -2.10 1.73
CA LEU A 195 -0.53 -3.31 2.32
C LEU A 195 -0.41 -3.32 3.86
N ASN A 196 0.60 -2.66 4.44
CA ASN A 196 0.73 -2.52 5.90
C ASN A 196 -0.45 -1.73 6.51
N ILE A 197 -0.91 -0.66 5.86
CA ILE A 197 -2.06 0.11 6.34
C ILE A 197 -3.36 -0.68 6.18
N VAL A 198 -3.52 -1.42 5.07
CA VAL A 198 -4.68 -2.29 4.87
C VAL A 198 -4.73 -3.38 5.94
N LYS A 199 -3.59 -4.00 6.27
CA LYS A 199 -3.50 -5.00 7.35
C LYS A 199 -3.90 -4.41 8.70
N ARG A 200 -3.44 -3.19 9.01
CA ARG A 200 -3.83 -2.48 10.23
C ARG A 200 -5.30 -2.06 10.23
N ALA A 201 -5.91 -1.78 9.08
CA ALA A 201 -7.34 -1.50 8.96
C ALA A 201 -8.21 -2.75 9.20
N VAL A 202 -7.75 -3.91 8.74
CA VAL A 202 -8.50 -5.18 8.86
C VAL A 202 -8.32 -5.81 10.24
N ASN A 203 -7.12 -5.74 10.82
CA ASN A 203 -6.79 -6.35 12.10
C ASN A 203 -6.37 -5.30 13.12
N GLN A 204 -7.18 -5.11 14.16
CA GLN A 204 -6.90 -4.17 15.26
C GLN A 204 -5.66 -4.58 16.07
N GLU A 205 -5.34 -5.87 16.16
CA GLU A 205 -4.14 -6.37 16.85
C GLU A 205 -2.82 -6.02 16.14
N PHE A 206 -2.87 -5.51 14.90
CA PHE A 206 -1.69 -5.18 14.12
C PHE A 206 -0.98 -3.90 14.58
N SER A 207 -1.63 -3.09 15.42
CA SER A 207 -1.04 -1.87 16.00
C SER A 207 0.23 -2.15 16.80
N SER A 208 0.33 -3.37 17.38
CA SER A 208 1.42 -3.74 18.27
C SER A 208 2.61 -4.43 17.60
N VAL A 209 2.59 -4.53 16.28
CA VAL A 209 3.51 -5.38 15.53
C VAL A 209 4.63 -4.55 14.94
N TYR A 210 5.88 -4.92 15.21
CA TYR A 210 7.04 -4.30 14.57
C TYR A 210 7.07 -4.68 13.07
N THR A 211 6.96 -3.68 12.21
CA THR A 211 6.94 -3.83 10.74
C THR A 211 8.25 -3.44 10.06
N SER A 212 9.31 -3.19 10.83
CA SER A 212 10.62 -2.82 10.29
C SER A 212 11.18 -3.92 9.40
N VAL A 213 11.31 -3.63 8.10
CA VAL A 213 12.07 -4.50 7.20
C VAL A 213 13.55 -4.40 7.58
N PRO A 214 14.25 -5.51 7.85
CA PRO A 214 15.67 -5.45 8.14
C PRO A 214 16.39 -5.04 6.84
N PHE A 215 16.86 -3.79 6.78
CA PHE A 215 17.76 -3.38 5.72
C PHE A 215 19.09 -4.12 5.92
N GLN A 216 19.38 -5.11 5.06
CA GLN A 216 20.71 -5.69 5.03
C GLN A 216 21.67 -4.64 4.50
N THR A 217 22.37 -3.95 5.40
CA THR A 217 23.57 -3.19 5.05
C THR A 217 24.66 -4.20 4.66
N ASN A 218 25.32 -3.96 3.52
CA ASN A 218 26.24 -4.90 2.89
C ASN A 218 27.26 -5.49 3.88
N GLY A 219 27.17 -6.80 4.12
CA GLY A 219 28.26 -7.62 4.65
C GLY A 219 28.37 -7.76 6.17
N LYS A 220 27.49 -7.16 6.99
CA LYS A 220 27.48 -7.40 8.44
C LYS A 220 26.06 -7.59 8.95
N CYS A 221 25.86 -8.63 9.76
CA CYS A 221 24.70 -8.66 10.64
C CYS A 221 24.78 -7.42 11.54
N PRO A 222 23.66 -6.73 11.82
CA PRO A 222 23.62 -5.58 12.74
C PRO A 222 23.98 -5.92 14.20
N LEU A 223 24.53 -7.11 14.45
CA LEU A 223 25.04 -7.54 15.75
C LEU A 223 26.26 -6.74 16.21
N ASP A 224 27.02 -6.13 15.30
CA ASP A 224 28.18 -5.29 15.66
C ASP A 224 27.78 -3.91 16.22
N ASP A 225 26.60 -3.38 15.86
CA ASP A 225 26.16 -2.02 16.30
C ASP A 225 25.39 -2.03 17.64
N LEU A 226 25.08 -3.22 18.17
CA LEU A 226 24.38 -3.44 19.45
C LEU A 226 25.32 -3.97 20.55
N LEU A 227 26.61 -4.09 20.27
CA LEU A 227 27.65 -4.61 21.16
C LEU A 227 28.59 -3.49 21.64
#